data_AF-A0A3L7PZ33-F1
#
_entry.id   AF-A0A3L7PZ33-F1
#
_cell.length_a   1.000
_cell.length_b   1.000
_cell.length_c   1.000
_cell.angle_alpha   90.00
_cell.angle_beta   90.00
_cell.angle_gamma   90.00
#
_symmetry.space_group_name_H-M   'P 1'
#
loop_
_entity.id
_entity.type
_entity.pdbx_description
1 polymer ?
#
loop_
_entity_poly.entity_id
_entity_poly.type
_entity_poly.pdbx_seq_one_letter_code
_entity_poly.pdbx_strand_id
1 'polypeptide(L)'
;MPPSPPHEPASELPWKDALHCRPGSRGWCAAEACRLEATAEKPGNVHPRASFPDLDHADLVAAGRAIAPVIDAAPSRSLGKTILAAVTASRGVTRSNANLGIILAIAPLASVPGAEAGRPFRPDDVAAVLGRLTREDAADTWEAIALAAPGGMGQRGRWDLAGPPPDDLLAAMAAAAPHDRIARLWTEGWGPLEDGLASDLLAEVAEGLPLDEAIVRGFLRQLAREPDTLIARRHGPDVAAEVSRGAAEVIGQPGASWRDAAAAFDRSLRHPRRINPGTTADLCAAALYILLRDGRLPTSVTRWTVGAGRSPAVIDFPTTRG
;
A
#
# COMPACT_ATOMS: atom_id res chain seq x y z
N MET A 1 -42.88 -3.76 6.13
CA MET A 1 -41.50 -4.27 5.99
C MET A 1 -41.24 -5.21 7.16
N PRO A 2 -40.71 -6.42 6.96
CA PRO A 2 -40.29 -7.24 8.07
C PRO A 2 -39.07 -6.58 8.77
N PRO A 3 -38.93 -6.72 10.09
CA PRO A 3 -37.77 -6.18 10.81
C PRO A 3 -36.48 -6.88 10.34
N SER A 4 -35.42 -6.10 10.18
CA SER A 4 -34.07 -6.61 9.91
C SER A 4 -33.65 -7.60 11.00
N PRO A 5 -32.94 -8.68 10.65
CA PRO A 5 -32.46 -9.63 11.64
C PRO A 5 -31.45 -8.94 12.58
N PRO A 6 -31.39 -9.36 13.86
CA PRO A 6 -30.41 -8.83 14.80
C PRO A 6 -28.98 -9.13 14.31
N HIS A 7 -28.09 -8.15 14.46
CA HIS A 7 -26.65 -8.33 14.27
C HIS A 7 -26.16 -9.45 15.19
N GLU A 8 -25.78 -10.60 14.62
CA GLU A 8 -24.96 -11.56 15.34
C GLU A 8 -23.61 -10.90 15.65
N PRO A 9 -23.11 -10.99 16.90
CA PRO A 9 -21.75 -10.59 17.20
C PRO A 9 -20.81 -11.46 16.36
N ALA A 10 -19.93 -10.82 15.59
CA ALA A 10 -18.94 -11.49 14.76
C ALA A 10 -18.23 -12.58 15.57
N SER A 11 -18.58 -13.85 15.31
CA SER A 11 -17.84 -15.00 15.81
C SER A 11 -16.37 -14.82 15.45
N GLU A 12 -15.49 -15.09 16.41
CA GLU A 12 -14.05 -14.83 16.36
C GLU A 12 -13.44 -15.05 14.97
N LEU A 13 -13.08 -13.94 14.32
CA LEU A 13 -12.53 -13.96 12.98
C LEU A 13 -11.14 -14.66 13.01
N PRO A 14 -10.87 -15.59 12.08
CA PRO A 14 -9.67 -16.44 12.07
C PRO A 14 -8.34 -15.69 11.85
N TRP A 15 -8.38 -14.37 11.66
CA TRP A 15 -7.17 -13.55 11.58
C TRP A 15 -6.62 -13.15 12.94
N LYS A 16 -7.27 -13.45 14.08
CA LYS A 16 -6.73 -13.10 15.41
C LYS A 16 -5.41 -13.81 15.76
N ASP A 17 -5.03 -14.88 15.06
CA ASP A 17 -3.76 -15.59 15.25
C ASP A 17 -2.56 -14.71 14.92
N ALA A 18 -1.43 -14.88 15.62
CA ALA A 18 -0.20 -14.12 15.39
C ALA A 18 0.24 -14.20 13.91
N LEU A 19 0.80 -13.10 13.37
CA LEU A 19 1.37 -13.10 12.03
C LEU A 19 2.43 -14.22 11.91
N HIS A 20 2.18 -15.20 11.06
CA HIS A 20 3.02 -16.41 10.95
C HIS A 20 4.36 -16.18 10.21
N CYS A 21 4.57 -14.97 9.67
CA CYS A 21 5.81 -14.59 9.00
C CYS A 21 6.86 -14.11 10.02
N ARG A 22 8.12 -14.56 9.84
CA ARG A 22 9.24 -14.13 10.69
C ARG A 22 9.41 -12.61 10.62
N PRO A 23 9.66 -11.90 11.75
CA PRO A 23 10.02 -10.48 11.70
C PRO A 23 11.15 -10.18 10.71
N GLY A 24 10.98 -9.16 9.87
CA GLY A 24 11.91 -8.80 8.80
C GLY A 24 11.85 -9.67 7.54
N SER A 25 10.98 -10.69 7.50
CA SER A 25 10.68 -11.43 6.25
C SER A 25 9.84 -10.58 5.29
N ARG A 26 9.73 -10.98 4.01
CA ARG A 26 8.99 -10.22 2.99
C ARG A 26 7.51 -10.12 3.36
N GLY A 27 6.93 -11.24 3.77
CA GLY A 27 5.54 -11.27 4.20
C GLY A 27 5.29 -10.38 5.41
N TRP A 28 6.22 -10.42 6.38
CA TRP A 28 6.14 -9.58 7.56
C TRP A 28 6.23 -8.09 7.22
N CYS A 29 7.18 -7.68 6.36
CA CYS A 29 7.32 -6.30 5.91
C CYS A 29 6.06 -5.81 5.17
N ALA A 30 5.41 -6.66 4.38
CA ALA A 30 4.17 -6.30 3.68
C ALA A 30 3.00 -6.10 4.65
N ALA A 31 2.81 -7.01 5.62
CA ALA A 31 1.77 -6.86 6.63
C ALA A 31 1.99 -5.60 7.47
N GLU A 32 3.23 -5.35 7.88
CA GLU A 32 3.58 -4.20 8.70
C GLU A 32 3.48 -2.88 7.93
N ALA A 33 3.87 -2.86 6.65
CA ALA A 33 3.66 -1.70 5.78
C ALA A 33 2.18 -1.35 5.64
N CYS A 34 1.32 -2.34 5.39
CA CYS A 34 -0.14 -2.13 5.33
C CYS A 34 -0.68 -1.61 6.66
N ARG A 35 -0.21 -2.16 7.79
CA ARG A 35 -0.64 -1.75 9.13
C ARG A 35 -0.22 -0.32 9.44
N LEU A 36 1.05 0.03 9.20
CA LEU A 36 1.61 1.35 9.45
C LEU A 36 0.94 2.41 8.57
N GLU A 37 0.79 2.11 7.27
CA GLU A 37 0.04 2.96 6.34
C GLU A 37 -1.36 3.18 6.88
N ALA A 38 -2.17 2.14 7.07
CA ALA A 38 -3.56 2.28 7.48
C ALA A 38 -3.73 2.95 8.86
N THR A 39 -2.74 2.84 9.75
CA THR A 39 -2.84 3.43 11.09
C THR A 39 -2.59 4.94 11.09
N ALA A 40 -1.73 5.43 10.19
CA ALA A 40 -1.43 6.86 10.11
C ALA A 40 -2.63 7.68 9.62
N GLU A 41 -2.87 8.82 10.26
CA GLU A 41 -4.04 9.68 10.04
C GLU A 41 -3.89 10.57 8.80
N LYS A 42 -3.68 9.92 7.65
CA LYS A 42 -3.46 10.58 6.37
C LYS A 42 -4.75 11.29 5.92
N PRO A 43 -4.71 12.60 5.63
CA PRO A 43 -5.90 13.36 5.27
C PRO A 43 -6.71 12.74 4.13
N GLY A 44 -8.01 12.57 4.37
CA GLY A 44 -8.97 12.01 3.41
C GLY A 44 -8.95 10.48 3.30
N ASN A 45 -7.96 9.78 3.87
CA ASN A 45 -7.87 8.32 3.80
C ASN A 45 -8.45 7.64 5.06
N VAL A 46 -8.48 6.31 5.08
CA VAL A 46 -8.88 5.50 6.22
C VAL A 46 -7.79 5.50 7.30
N HIS A 47 -8.24 5.56 8.55
CA HIS A 47 -7.42 5.35 9.75
C HIS A 47 -8.32 4.91 10.92
N PRO A 48 -7.79 4.58 12.12
CA PRO A 48 -8.59 4.01 13.21
C PRO A 48 -9.81 4.85 13.65
N ARG A 49 -9.83 6.15 13.35
CA ARG A 49 -10.92 7.07 13.73
C ARG A 49 -11.78 7.51 12.55
N ALA A 50 -11.51 7.04 11.33
CA ALA A 50 -12.29 7.41 10.16
C ALA A 50 -12.28 6.34 9.06
N SER A 51 -13.47 6.05 8.53
CA SER A 51 -13.71 4.99 7.54
C SER A 51 -14.62 5.47 6.40
N PHE A 52 -14.72 4.65 5.35
CA PHE A 52 -15.74 4.72 4.32
C PHE A 52 -16.82 3.65 4.55
N PRO A 53 -18.02 3.77 3.96
CA PRO A 53 -19.08 2.77 4.12
C PRO A 53 -18.66 1.35 3.70
N ASP A 54 -17.70 1.24 2.79
CA ASP A 54 -17.21 0.01 2.17
C ASP A 54 -15.76 -0.35 2.56
N LEU A 55 -15.13 0.41 3.47
CA LEU A 55 -13.74 0.19 3.86
C LEU A 55 -13.41 0.83 5.21
N ASP A 56 -12.88 0.04 6.14
CA ASP A 56 -12.35 0.52 7.42
C ASP A 56 -10.89 0.11 7.70
N HIS A 57 -10.38 0.52 8.86
CA HIS A 57 -9.01 0.23 9.29
C HIS A 57 -8.77 -1.26 9.51
N ALA A 58 -9.74 -1.97 10.07
CA ALA A 58 -9.62 -3.39 10.37
C ALA A 58 -9.56 -4.21 9.07
N ASP A 59 -10.33 -3.82 8.05
CA ASP A 59 -10.26 -4.39 6.70
C ASP A 59 -8.86 -4.28 6.10
N LEU A 60 -8.24 -3.08 6.14
CA LEU A 60 -6.91 -2.85 5.58
C LEU A 60 -5.84 -3.66 6.32
N VAL A 61 -5.90 -3.71 7.65
CA VAL A 61 -4.96 -4.51 8.46
C VAL A 61 -5.15 -6.00 8.20
N ALA A 62 -6.40 -6.49 8.15
CA ALA A 62 -6.70 -7.88 7.86
C ALA A 62 -6.20 -8.29 6.47
N ALA A 63 -6.43 -7.45 5.45
CA ALA A 63 -5.94 -7.66 4.09
C ALA A 63 -4.41 -7.76 4.04
N GLY A 64 -3.69 -6.84 4.69
CA GLY A 64 -2.23 -6.86 4.76
C GLY A 64 -1.67 -8.14 5.41
N ARG A 65 -2.37 -8.68 6.41
CA ARG A 65 -1.98 -9.93 7.08
C ARG A 65 -2.31 -11.16 6.23
N ALA A 66 -3.43 -11.14 5.51
CA ALA A 66 -3.82 -12.23 4.63
C ALA A 66 -2.83 -12.42 3.46
N ILE A 67 -2.29 -11.34 2.91
CA ILE A 67 -1.30 -11.44 1.82
C ILE A 67 0.08 -11.86 2.29
N ALA A 68 0.40 -11.73 3.59
CA ALA A 68 1.75 -11.92 4.11
C ALA A 68 2.37 -13.28 3.75
N PRO A 69 1.72 -14.44 3.94
CA PRO A 69 2.31 -15.73 3.56
C PRO A 69 2.54 -15.87 2.06
N VAL A 70 1.70 -15.23 1.24
CA VAL A 70 1.86 -15.22 -0.23
C VAL A 70 3.07 -14.40 -0.63
N ILE A 71 3.20 -13.19 -0.06
CA ILE A 71 4.32 -12.30 -0.32
C ILE A 71 5.64 -12.89 0.20
N ASP A 72 5.61 -13.64 1.30
CA ASP A 72 6.80 -14.32 1.82
C ASP A 72 7.33 -15.40 0.88
N ALA A 73 6.42 -16.11 0.22
CA ALA A 73 6.73 -17.13 -0.77
C ALA A 73 6.94 -16.57 -2.19
N ALA A 74 6.89 -15.25 -2.40
CA ALA A 74 6.97 -14.64 -3.73
C ALA A 74 8.20 -15.07 -4.57
N PRO A 75 9.41 -15.25 -4.00
CA PRO A 75 10.57 -15.70 -4.78
C PRO A 75 10.47 -17.12 -5.35
N SER A 76 9.55 -17.95 -4.85
CA SER A 76 9.36 -19.34 -5.30
C SER A 76 8.20 -19.52 -6.29
N ARG A 77 7.59 -18.42 -6.73
CA ARG A 77 6.42 -18.40 -7.62
C ARG A 77 6.62 -17.40 -8.76
N SER A 78 5.87 -17.57 -9.84
CA SER A 78 5.81 -16.53 -10.87
C SER A 78 5.10 -15.27 -10.32
N LEU A 79 5.35 -14.12 -10.94
CA LEU A 79 4.81 -12.85 -10.43
C LEU A 79 3.28 -12.82 -10.54
N GLY A 80 2.72 -13.27 -11.67
CA GLY A 80 1.27 -13.32 -11.87
C GLY A 80 0.58 -14.21 -10.83
N LYS A 81 1.10 -15.43 -10.60
CA LYS A 81 0.58 -16.32 -9.54
C LYS A 81 0.68 -15.71 -8.15
N THR A 82 1.74 -14.95 -7.88
CA THR A 82 1.92 -14.24 -6.60
C THR A 82 0.84 -13.18 -6.43
N ILE A 83 0.58 -12.38 -7.47
CA ILE A 83 -0.47 -11.34 -7.47
C ILE A 83 -1.86 -11.98 -7.32
N LEU A 84 -2.19 -12.99 -8.12
CA LEU A 84 -3.47 -13.68 -8.04
C LEU A 84 -3.72 -14.32 -6.67
N ALA A 85 -2.72 -15.00 -6.11
CA ALA A 85 -2.84 -15.60 -4.79
C ALA A 85 -3.00 -14.52 -3.69
N ALA A 86 -2.30 -13.38 -3.81
CA ALA A 86 -2.40 -12.31 -2.83
C ALA A 86 -3.78 -11.63 -2.88
N VAL A 87 -4.30 -11.32 -4.08
CA VAL A 87 -5.65 -10.80 -4.24
C VAL A 87 -6.68 -11.79 -3.70
N THR A 88 -6.55 -13.07 -4.03
CA THR A 88 -7.43 -14.13 -3.54
C THR A 88 -7.44 -14.21 -2.01
N ALA A 89 -6.26 -14.21 -1.38
CA ALA A 89 -6.14 -14.24 0.07
C ALA A 89 -6.81 -13.03 0.73
N SER A 90 -6.61 -11.83 0.16
CA SER A 90 -7.26 -10.62 0.66
C SER A 90 -8.77 -10.65 0.54
N ARG A 91 -9.28 -11.06 -0.62
CA ARG A 91 -10.74 -11.17 -0.88
C ARG A 91 -11.41 -12.18 0.05
N GLY A 92 -10.66 -13.15 0.58
CA GLY A 92 -11.13 -14.09 1.58
C GLY A 92 -11.40 -13.46 2.96
N VAL A 93 -10.83 -12.29 3.27
CA VAL A 93 -10.95 -11.65 4.58
C VAL A 93 -11.63 -10.28 4.56
N THR A 94 -11.68 -9.61 3.41
CA THR A 94 -12.36 -8.32 3.25
C THR A 94 -13.15 -8.26 1.94
N ARG A 95 -14.25 -7.51 1.95
CA ARG A 95 -15.05 -7.22 0.75
C ARG A 95 -14.50 -6.04 -0.05
N SER A 96 -13.55 -5.29 0.51
CA SER A 96 -12.93 -4.14 -0.14
C SER A 96 -11.89 -4.58 -1.19
N ASN A 97 -11.68 -3.72 -2.17
CA ASN A 97 -10.65 -3.84 -3.21
C ASN A 97 -9.44 -2.94 -2.96
N ALA A 98 -9.37 -2.32 -1.77
CA ALA A 98 -8.41 -1.28 -1.44
C ALA A 98 -6.95 -1.73 -1.49
N ASN A 99 -6.67 -3.02 -1.37
CA ASN A 99 -5.29 -3.50 -1.35
C ASN A 99 -4.76 -3.97 -2.71
N LEU A 100 -5.54 -3.88 -3.79
CA LEU A 100 -5.03 -4.24 -5.12
C LEU A 100 -3.82 -3.38 -5.50
N GLY A 101 -3.90 -2.06 -5.28
CA GLY A 101 -2.80 -1.14 -5.58
C GLY A 101 -1.55 -1.51 -4.77
N ILE A 102 -1.71 -1.78 -3.48
CA ILE A 102 -0.63 -2.27 -2.60
C ILE A 102 -0.03 -3.58 -3.13
N ILE A 103 -0.84 -4.58 -3.49
CA ILE A 103 -0.37 -5.86 -4.02
C ILE A 103 0.43 -5.65 -5.31
N LEU A 104 -0.10 -4.87 -6.25
CA LEU A 104 0.55 -4.58 -7.53
C LEU A 104 1.85 -3.76 -7.36
N ALA A 105 1.97 -2.98 -6.29
CA ALA A 105 3.17 -2.23 -5.97
C ALA A 105 4.22 -3.05 -5.19
N ILE A 106 3.81 -4.01 -4.36
CA ILE A 106 4.69 -4.80 -3.48
C ILE A 106 5.11 -6.13 -4.11
N ALA A 107 4.24 -6.84 -4.83
CA ALA A 107 4.55 -8.16 -5.36
C ALA A 107 5.82 -8.18 -6.26
N PRO A 108 6.03 -7.21 -7.18
CA PRO A 108 7.26 -7.17 -7.98
C PRO A 108 8.52 -7.02 -7.11
N LEU A 109 8.45 -6.20 -6.05
CA LEU A 109 9.53 -6.02 -5.08
C LEU A 109 9.82 -7.33 -4.35
N ALA A 110 8.78 -8.01 -3.86
CA ALA A 110 8.91 -9.23 -3.08
C ALA A 110 9.48 -10.42 -3.89
N SER A 111 9.17 -10.47 -5.19
CA SER A 111 9.65 -11.50 -6.12
C SER A 111 11.14 -11.38 -6.48
N VAL A 112 11.83 -10.32 -6.07
CA VAL A 112 13.29 -10.20 -6.23
C VAL A 112 14.01 -11.31 -5.42
N PRO A 113 14.76 -12.22 -6.09
CA PRO A 113 15.50 -13.29 -5.42
C PRO A 113 16.63 -12.77 -4.52
N GLY A 114 17.04 -13.56 -3.51
CA GLY A 114 18.26 -13.30 -2.73
C GLY A 114 18.27 -12.05 -1.84
N ALA A 115 17.22 -11.23 -1.88
CA ALA A 115 17.06 -10.07 -1.02
C ALA A 115 16.55 -10.50 0.37
N GLU A 116 17.40 -11.18 1.12
CA GLU A 116 17.25 -11.35 2.57
C GLU A 116 17.46 -10.01 3.29
N ALA A 117 17.00 -9.92 4.54
CA ALA A 117 17.08 -8.69 5.35
C ALA A 117 18.52 -8.16 5.42
N GLY A 118 18.73 -6.90 5.02
CA GLY A 118 20.01 -6.19 5.13
C GLY A 118 20.77 -5.96 3.83
N ARG A 119 20.34 -6.49 2.68
CA ARG A 119 20.79 -6.00 1.37
C ARG A 119 19.84 -4.89 0.91
N PRO A 120 20.30 -3.65 0.72
CA PRO A 120 19.45 -2.58 0.20
C PRO A 120 18.79 -3.01 -1.11
N PHE A 121 17.50 -2.72 -1.21
CA PHE A 121 16.76 -2.84 -2.45
C PHE A 121 17.49 -2.05 -3.55
N ARG A 122 17.55 -2.64 -4.76
CA ARG A 122 17.98 -1.91 -5.95
C ARG A 122 16.82 -1.91 -6.93
N PRO A 123 16.36 -0.74 -7.40
CA PRO A 123 15.31 -0.65 -8.41
C PRO A 123 15.56 -1.54 -9.64
N ASP A 124 16.82 -1.66 -10.06
CA ASP A 124 17.24 -2.52 -11.18
C ASP A 124 16.93 -4.01 -10.98
N ASP A 125 16.88 -4.49 -9.72
CA ASP A 125 16.59 -5.89 -9.44
C ASP A 125 15.13 -6.25 -9.80
N VAL A 126 14.21 -5.27 -9.80
CA VAL A 126 12.82 -5.47 -10.24
C VAL A 126 12.74 -5.55 -11.76
N ALA A 127 13.56 -4.80 -12.50
CA ALA A 127 13.59 -4.87 -13.95
C ALA A 127 13.88 -6.30 -14.44
N ALA A 128 14.76 -7.03 -13.73
CA ALA A 128 15.02 -8.44 -14.01
C ALA A 128 13.82 -9.36 -13.72
N VAL A 129 12.97 -9.02 -12.73
CA VAL A 129 11.71 -9.75 -12.48
C VAL A 129 10.71 -9.47 -13.60
N LEU A 130 10.53 -8.21 -13.98
CA LEU A 130 9.60 -7.80 -15.03
C LEU A 130 10.01 -8.32 -16.42
N GLY A 131 11.32 -8.38 -16.70
CA GLY A 131 11.84 -8.94 -17.95
C GLY A 131 11.64 -10.45 -18.13
N ARG A 132 11.13 -11.15 -17.10
CA ARG A 132 10.80 -12.59 -17.15
C ARG A 132 9.30 -12.87 -17.22
N LEU A 133 8.45 -11.84 -17.32
CA LEU A 133 7.01 -12.00 -17.40
C LEU A 133 6.61 -12.86 -18.60
N THR A 134 5.68 -13.79 -18.38
CA THR A 134 5.10 -14.62 -19.44
C THR A 134 3.65 -14.23 -19.72
N ARG A 135 3.06 -14.85 -20.75
CA ARG A 135 1.62 -14.73 -21.04
C ARG A 135 0.77 -15.25 -19.87
N GLU A 136 1.22 -16.30 -19.19
CA GLU A 136 0.57 -16.83 -18.00
C GLU A 136 0.61 -15.81 -16.85
N ASP A 137 1.73 -15.10 -16.65
CA ASP A 137 1.77 -14.02 -15.66
C ASP A 137 0.78 -12.89 -15.99
N ALA A 138 0.62 -12.57 -17.28
CA ALA A 138 -0.37 -11.60 -17.74
C ALA A 138 -1.80 -12.07 -17.46
N ALA A 139 -2.11 -13.34 -17.77
CA ALA A 139 -3.42 -13.94 -17.51
C ALA A 139 -3.77 -13.97 -16.03
N ASP A 140 -2.85 -14.46 -15.18
CA ASP A 140 -3.05 -14.51 -13.73
C ASP A 140 -3.22 -13.10 -13.13
N THR A 141 -2.45 -12.12 -13.60
CA THR A 141 -2.58 -10.72 -13.15
C THR A 141 -3.92 -10.11 -13.58
N TRP A 142 -4.39 -10.41 -14.80
CA TRP A 142 -5.68 -9.95 -15.28
C TRP A 142 -6.84 -10.56 -14.48
N GLU A 143 -6.76 -11.86 -14.20
CA GLU A 143 -7.71 -12.55 -13.32
C GLU A 143 -7.73 -11.93 -11.92
N ALA A 144 -6.56 -11.60 -11.38
CA ALA A 144 -6.44 -10.94 -10.08
C ALA A 144 -7.13 -9.56 -10.09
N ILE A 145 -6.89 -8.73 -11.11
CA ILE A 145 -7.51 -7.40 -11.21
C ILE A 145 -9.03 -7.54 -11.39
N ALA A 146 -9.50 -8.50 -12.18
CA ALA A 146 -10.93 -8.79 -12.35
C ALA A 146 -11.57 -9.26 -11.03
N LEU A 147 -10.92 -10.14 -10.28
CA LEU A 147 -11.37 -10.65 -8.98
C LEU A 147 -11.45 -9.53 -7.91
N ALA A 148 -10.51 -8.59 -7.94
CA ALA A 148 -10.54 -7.42 -7.08
C ALA A 148 -11.70 -6.47 -7.41
N ALA A 149 -12.18 -6.44 -8.65
CA ALA A 149 -13.22 -5.53 -9.14
C ALA A 149 -13.04 -4.05 -8.70
N PRO A 150 -11.93 -3.38 -9.06
CA PRO A 150 -11.70 -1.98 -8.70
C PRO A 150 -12.77 -1.02 -9.24
N GLY A 151 -13.27 -0.15 -8.38
CA GLY A 151 -14.24 0.87 -8.78
C GLY A 151 -13.64 1.92 -9.72
N GLY A 152 -14.44 2.37 -10.69
CA GLY A 152 -14.15 3.53 -11.54
C GLY A 152 -13.25 3.28 -12.75
N MET A 153 -12.90 2.04 -13.09
CA MET A 153 -12.00 1.76 -14.22
C MET A 153 -12.64 1.98 -15.61
N GLY A 154 -13.97 2.08 -15.67
CA GLY A 154 -14.71 2.31 -16.91
C GLY A 154 -14.58 1.14 -17.91
N GLN A 155 -15.34 1.21 -19.01
CA GLN A 155 -15.08 0.36 -20.17
C GLN A 155 -13.93 0.99 -20.96
N ARG A 156 -12.94 0.19 -21.35
CA ARG A 156 -11.81 0.63 -22.19
C ARG A 156 -11.85 -0.16 -23.48
N GLY A 157 -11.59 0.48 -24.62
CA GLY A 157 -11.65 -0.19 -25.92
C GLY A 157 -10.63 -1.33 -26.03
N ARG A 158 -9.35 -1.03 -25.79
CA ARG A 158 -8.28 -2.05 -25.74
C ARG A 158 -7.98 -2.40 -24.29
N TRP A 159 -7.93 -3.71 -24.00
CA TRP A 159 -7.68 -4.26 -22.67
C TRP A 159 -8.71 -3.82 -21.63
N ASP A 160 -9.99 -3.98 -22.00
CA ASP A 160 -11.07 -4.05 -21.01
C ASP A 160 -10.82 -5.26 -20.09
N LEU A 161 -11.06 -5.10 -18.80
CA LEU A 161 -10.96 -6.18 -17.82
C LEU A 161 -12.07 -7.22 -17.98
N ALA A 162 -13.16 -6.87 -18.66
CA ALA A 162 -14.17 -7.83 -19.11
C ALA A 162 -13.74 -8.63 -20.37
N GLY A 163 -12.65 -8.22 -21.02
CA GLY A 163 -12.08 -8.87 -22.19
C GLY A 163 -10.96 -9.87 -21.87
N PRO A 164 -10.37 -10.51 -22.89
CA PRO A 164 -9.25 -11.43 -22.69
C PRO A 164 -8.01 -10.70 -22.12
N PRO A 165 -7.16 -11.40 -21.36
CA PRO A 165 -5.91 -10.83 -20.87
C PRO A 165 -4.98 -10.42 -22.01
N PRO A 166 -4.10 -9.44 -21.80
CA PRO A 166 -3.08 -9.05 -22.78
C PRO A 166 -2.04 -10.16 -22.95
N ASP A 167 -1.47 -10.28 -24.15
CA ASP A 167 -0.30 -11.13 -24.39
C ASP A 167 0.97 -10.59 -23.72
N ASP A 168 1.02 -9.27 -23.49
CA ASP A 168 2.12 -8.55 -22.87
C ASP A 168 1.58 -7.64 -21.76
N LEU A 169 1.85 -8.03 -20.51
CA LEU A 169 1.41 -7.30 -19.33
C LEU A 169 2.06 -5.91 -19.24
N LEU A 170 3.34 -5.76 -19.61
CA LEU A 170 4.03 -4.46 -19.53
C LEU A 170 3.48 -3.49 -20.58
N ALA A 171 3.12 -3.97 -21.76
CA ALA A 171 2.44 -3.14 -22.76
C ALA A 171 1.08 -2.63 -22.24
N ALA A 172 0.34 -3.47 -21.51
CA ALA A 172 -0.91 -3.06 -20.87
C ALA A 172 -0.69 -2.03 -19.76
N MET A 173 0.30 -2.25 -18.88
CA MET A 173 0.68 -1.28 -17.84
C MET A 173 1.12 0.05 -18.46
N ALA A 174 1.88 0.03 -19.55
CA ALA A 174 2.32 1.24 -20.25
C ALA A 174 1.17 2.07 -20.83
N ALA A 175 0.12 1.43 -21.34
CA ALA A 175 -1.07 2.15 -21.79
C ALA A 175 -1.90 2.72 -20.62
N ALA A 176 -1.78 2.14 -19.42
CA ALA A 176 -2.46 2.64 -18.22
C ALA A 176 -1.66 3.72 -17.49
N ALA A 177 -0.33 3.73 -17.59
CA ALA A 177 0.59 4.59 -16.84
C ALA A 177 0.26 6.10 -16.86
N PRO A 178 -0.23 6.71 -17.96
CA PRO A 178 -0.64 8.13 -17.96
C PRO A 178 -1.81 8.46 -17.03
N HIS A 179 -2.57 7.45 -16.59
CA HIS A 179 -3.79 7.61 -15.80
C HIS A 179 -3.80 6.78 -14.52
N ASP A 180 -2.76 5.98 -14.28
CA ASP A 180 -2.64 5.10 -13.13
C ASP A 180 -1.18 5.06 -12.64
N ARG A 181 -0.96 5.59 -11.44
CA ARG A 181 0.39 5.70 -10.87
C ARG A 181 0.96 4.35 -10.43
N ILE A 182 0.11 3.37 -10.12
CA ILE A 182 0.57 2.01 -9.85
C ILE A 182 1.09 1.41 -11.15
N ALA A 183 0.35 1.54 -12.26
CA ALA A 183 0.81 1.09 -13.56
C ALA A 183 2.13 1.76 -14.00
N ARG A 184 2.33 3.03 -13.62
CA ARG A 184 3.58 3.75 -13.92
C ARG A 184 4.82 3.19 -13.21
N LEU A 185 4.67 2.61 -12.00
CA LEU A 185 5.78 1.88 -11.35
C LEU A 185 6.30 0.74 -12.22
N TRP A 186 5.40 0.06 -12.95
CA TRP A 186 5.75 -1.08 -13.81
C TRP A 186 6.50 -0.66 -15.08
N THR A 187 6.40 0.61 -15.48
CA THR A 187 7.09 1.13 -16.67
C THR A 187 8.32 1.97 -16.38
N GLU A 188 8.28 2.77 -15.32
CA GLU A 188 9.36 3.67 -14.93
C GLU A 188 10.26 3.08 -13.84
N GLY A 189 9.84 1.96 -13.25
CA GLY A 189 10.52 1.33 -12.12
C GLY A 189 10.18 1.99 -10.78
N TRP A 190 10.83 1.49 -9.72
CA TRP A 190 10.60 1.92 -8.34
C TRP A 190 11.56 3.02 -7.86
N GLY A 191 12.54 3.42 -8.69
CA GLY A 191 13.49 4.49 -8.35
C GLY A 191 12.80 5.80 -7.93
N PRO A 192 11.82 6.33 -8.69
CA PRO A 192 11.09 7.53 -8.30
C PRO A 192 10.32 7.40 -6.97
N LEU A 193 9.86 6.19 -6.61
CA LEU A 193 9.22 5.94 -5.32
C LEU A 193 10.24 5.96 -4.18
N GLU A 194 11.42 5.39 -4.40
CA GLU A 194 12.51 5.36 -3.43
C GLU A 194 13.11 6.76 -3.21
N ASP A 195 13.48 7.46 -4.28
CA ASP A 195 14.07 8.80 -4.25
C ASP A 195 13.05 9.88 -3.85
N GLY A 196 11.75 9.58 -4.01
CA GLY A 196 10.64 10.44 -3.62
C GLY A 196 10.12 10.10 -2.23
N LEU A 197 8.98 9.39 -2.19
CA LEU A 197 8.22 9.16 -0.97
C LEU A 197 9.02 8.43 0.12
N ALA A 198 9.81 7.41 -0.23
CA ALA A 198 10.60 6.70 0.78
C ALA A 198 11.70 7.60 1.39
N SER A 199 12.36 8.42 0.57
CA SER A 199 13.31 9.44 1.03
C SER A 199 12.65 10.51 1.90
N ASP A 200 11.49 11.03 1.48
CA ASP A 200 10.70 12.01 2.24
C ASP A 200 10.37 11.45 3.64
N LEU A 201 9.89 10.20 3.73
CA LEU A 201 9.59 9.54 5.00
C LEU A 201 10.80 9.47 5.93
N LEU A 202 11.95 9.06 5.40
CA LEU A 202 13.18 8.96 6.20
C LEU A 202 13.68 10.33 6.67
N ALA A 203 13.55 11.36 5.83
CA ALA A 203 13.94 12.73 6.19
C ALA A 203 13.09 13.23 7.37
N GLU A 204 11.78 13.04 7.32
CA GLU A 204 10.86 13.43 8.40
C GLU A 204 11.18 12.70 9.72
N VAL A 205 11.52 11.39 9.66
CA VAL A 205 11.98 10.63 10.84
C VAL A 205 13.33 11.14 11.35
N ALA A 206 14.27 11.46 10.46
CA ALA A 206 15.59 11.97 10.82
C ALA A 206 15.54 13.36 11.47
N GLU A 207 14.53 14.17 11.13
CA GLU A 207 14.21 15.43 11.79
C GLU A 207 13.51 15.25 13.15
N GLY A 208 13.25 14.01 13.57
CA GLY A 208 12.75 13.66 14.89
C GLY A 208 11.24 13.52 14.98
N LEU A 209 10.50 13.48 13.85
CA LEU A 209 9.08 13.19 13.90
C LEU A 209 8.81 11.72 14.29
N PRO A 210 7.78 11.47 15.12
CA PRO A 210 7.21 10.14 15.29
C PRO A 210 6.85 9.50 13.95
N LEU A 211 6.97 8.17 13.83
CA LEU A 211 6.79 7.49 12.54
C LEU A 211 5.40 7.70 11.93
N ASP A 212 4.35 7.69 12.74
CA ASP A 212 2.97 7.94 12.30
C ASP A 212 2.82 9.35 11.68
N GLU A 213 3.45 10.36 12.29
CA GLU A 213 3.47 11.70 11.74
C GLU A 213 4.37 11.83 10.50
N ALA A 214 5.52 11.16 10.49
CA ALA A 214 6.38 11.08 9.32
C ALA A 214 5.62 10.46 8.13
N ILE A 215 4.83 9.41 8.36
CA ILE A 215 3.93 8.81 7.36
C ILE A 215 2.93 9.82 6.82
N VAL A 216 2.28 10.59 7.70
CA VAL A 216 1.34 11.65 7.27
C VAL A 216 2.05 12.71 6.44
N ARG A 217 3.24 13.16 6.84
CA ARG A 217 4.00 14.17 6.09
C ARG A 217 4.53 13.65 4.76
N GLY A 218 5.04 12.43 4.70
CA GLY A 218 5.45 11.78 3.44
C GLY A 218 4.26 11.65 2.49
N PHE A 219 3.11 11.17 2.97
CA PHE A 219 1.88 11.10 2.19
C PHE A 219 1.48 12.47 1.63
N LEU A 220 1.48 13.52 2.45
CA LEU A 220 1.17 14.87 2.01
C LEU A 220 2.17 15.36 0.96
N ARG A 221 3.48 15.15 1.15
CA ARG A 221 4.52 15.55 0.18
C ARG A 221 4.30 14.87 -1.16
N GLN A 222 3.98 13.58 -1.14
CA GLN A 222 3.66 12.86 -2.36
C GLN A 222 2.38 13.35 -3.03
N LEU A 223 1.34 13.67 -2.25
CA LEU A 223 0.07 14.20 -2.76
C LEU A 223 0.23 15.61 -3.33
N ALA A 224 1.09 16.44 -2.73
CA ALA A 224 1.43 17.77 -3.20
C ALA A 224 2.26 17.73 -4.49
N ARG A 225 3.19 16.77 -4.59
CA ARG A 225 4.06 16.59 -5.75
C ARG A 225 3.28 16.18 -6.99
N GLU A 226 2.22 15.39 -6.82
CA GLU A 226 1.49 14.83 -7.96
C GLU A 226 0.02 14.47 -7.65
N PRO A 227 -0.93 14.79 -8.55
CA PRO A 227 -2.33 14.42 -8.41
C PRO A 227 -2.57 12.92 -8.19
N ASP A 228 -3.52 12.61 -7.32
CA ASP A 228 -3.91 11.23 -7.04
C ASP A 228 -4.82 10.67 -8.14
N THR A 229 -4.47 9.50 -8.69
CA THR A 229 -5.20 8.91 -9.82
C THR A 229 -6.54 8.29 -9.42
N LEU A 230 -6.73 7.87 -8.16
CA LEU A 230 -8.04 7.47 -7.68
C LEU A 230 -8.98 8.68 -7.59
N ILE A 231 -8.48 9.81 -7.10
CA ILE A 231 -9.25 11.06 -7.07
C ILE A 231 -9.59 11.49 -8.50
N ALA A 232 -8.60 11.52 -9.40
CA ALA A 232 -8.83 11.91 -10.80
C ALA A 232 -9.90 11.03 -11.47
N ARG A 233 -9.88 9.72 -11.18
CA ARG A 233 -10.85 8.76 -11.72
C ARG A 233 -12.26 8.91 -11.16
N ARG A 234 -12.41 9.25 -9.87
CA ARG A 234 -13.72 9.35 -9.19
C ARG A 234 -14.33 10.74 -9.20
N HIS A 235 -13.50 11.78 -9.21
CA HIS A 235 -13.89 13.17 -9.01
C HIS A 235 -13.37 14.12 -10.11
N GLY A 236 -12.56 13.63 -11.05
CA GLY A 236 -12.01 14.41 -12.15
C GLY A 236 -10.63 15.02 -11.86
N PRO A 237 -9.87 15.36 -12.91
CA PRO A 237 -8.48 15.84 -12.79
C PRO A 237 -8.39 17.18 -12.05
N ASP A 238 -9.37 18.07 -12.20
CA ASP A 238 -9.39 19.37 -11.53
C ASP A 238 -9.47 19.24 -10.01
N VAL A 239 -10.31 18.31 -9.52
CA VAL A 239 -10.41 18.00 -8.09
C VAL A 239 -9.11 17.38 -7.59
N ALA A 240 -8.50 16.48 -8.35
CA ALA A 240 -7.20 15.90 -7.97
C ALA A 240 -6.11 16.99 -7.84
N ALA A 241 -6.07 17.97 -8.75
CA ALA A 241 -5.15 19.10 -8.70
C ALA A 241 -5.47 20.08 -7.55
N GLU A 242 -6.74 20.32 -7.24
CA GLU A 242 -7.17 21.07 -6.04
C GLU A 242 -6.65 20.41 -4.75
N VAL A 243 -6.79 19.10 -4.64
CA VAL A 243 -6.31 18.33 -3.49
C VAL A 243 -4.78 18.41 -3.36
N SER A 244 -4.03 18.30 -4.46
CA SER A 244 -2.57 18.47 -4.44
C SER A 244 -2.16 19.87 -3.95
N ARG A 245 -2.86 20.92 -4.37
CA ARG A 245 -2.61 22.29 -3.87
C ARG A 245 -2.89 22.40 -2.37
N GLY A 246 -4.00 21.84 -1.88
CA GLY A 246 -4.30 21.80 -0.46
C GLY A 246 -3.23 21.05 0.35
N ALA A 247 -2.73 19.92 -0.16
CA ALA A 247 -1.62 19.20 0.48
C ALA A 247 -0.34 20.06 0.55
N ALA A 248 -0.03 20.83 -0.50
CA ALA A 248 1.11 21.75 -0.53
C ALA A 248 0.96 22.88 0.51
N GLU A 249 -0.25 23.43 0.66
CA GLU A 249 -0.56 24.44 1.68
C GLU A 249 -0.36 23.93 3.11
N VAL A 250 -0.72 22.67 3.38
CA VAL A 250 -0.50 22.02 4.68
C VAL A 250 1.00 21.84 4.96
N ILE A 251 1.77 21.39 3.97
CA ILE A 251 3.23 21.19 4.10
C ILE A 251 3.95 22.49 4.38
N GLY A 252 3.49 23.60 3.78
CA GLY A 252 4.06 24.94 3.95
C GLY A 252 3.83 25.56 5.33
N GLN A 253 3.01 24.93 6.18
CA GLN A 253 2.76 25.42 7.54
C GLN A 253 3.98 25.17 8.46
N PRO A 254 4.42 26.17 9.23
CA PRO A 254 5.62 26.06 10.06
C PRO A 254 5.36 25.32 11.39
N GLY A 255 6.40 24.61 11.87
CA GLY A 255 6.43 24.08 13.24
C GLY A 255 5.25 23.19 13.57
N ALA A 256 4.57 23.43 14.69
CA ALA A 256 3.44 22.58 15.10
C ALA A 256 2.15 22.83 14.31
N SER A 257 2.03 23.94 13.57
CA SER A 257 0.77 24.36 12.94
C SER A 257 0.31 23.47 11.78
N TRP A 258 1.21 22.66 11.21
CA TRP A 258 0.83 21.71 10.15
C TRP A 258 -0.18 20.66 10.62
N ARG A 259 -0.21 20.31 11.92
CA ARG A 259 -1.14 19.31 12.46
C ARG A 259 -2.59 19.81 12.41
N ASP A 260 -2.82 21.05 12.81
CA ASP A 260 -4.13 21.68 12.74
C ASP A 260 -4.59 21.87 11.29
N ALA A 261 -3.65 22.26 10.41
CA ALA A 261 -3.92 22.38 8.98
C ALA A 261 -4.23 21.02 8.34
N ALA A 262 -3.50 19.96 8.69
CA ALA A 262 -3.77 18.60 8.22
C ALA A 262 -5.14 18.11 8.69
N ALA A 263 -5.52 18.38 9.94
CA ALA A 263 -6.84 18.04 10.46
C ALA A 263 -7.97 18.84 9.77
N ALA A 264 -7.74 20.12 9.44
CA ALA A 264 -8.69 20.92 8.68
C ALA A 264 -8.84 20.42 7.24
N PHE A 265 -7.72 20.08 6.60
CA PHE A 265 -7.69 19.51 5.27
C PHE A 265 -8.38 18.13 5.23
N ASP A 266 -8.14 17.27 6.21
CA ASP A 266 -8.85 16.00 6.35
C ASP A 266 -10.38 16.20 6.39
N ARG A 267 -10.86 17.15 7.20
CA ARG A 267 -12.30 17.46 7.27
C ARG A 267 -12.87 17.91 5.92
N SER A 268 -12.14 18.73 5.15
CA SER A 268 -12.61 19.21 3.85
C SER A 268 -12.66 18.11 2.79
N LEU A 269 -11.76 17.13 2.87
CA LEU A 269 -11.80 15.94 1.99
C LEU A 269 -12.96 15.02 2.36
N ARG A 270 -13.23 14.83 3.65
CA ARG A 270 -14.30 13.92 4.13
C ARG A 270 -15.70 14.44 3.85
N HIS A 271 -15.93 15.75 3.94
CA HIS A 271 -17.24 16.35 3.75
C HIS A 271 -17.17 17.62 2.89
N PRO A 272 -18.04 17.79 1.88
CA PRO A 272 -19.19 16.92 1.54
C PRO A 272 -18.87 15.79 0.54
N ARG A 273 -17.69 15.79 -0.09
CA ARG A 273 -17.42 14.97 -1.29
C ARG A 273 -16.85 13.57 -1.02
N ARG A 274 -16.40 13.28 0.22
CA ARG A 274 -15.75 12.00 0.59
C ARG A 274 -14.60 11.62 -0.36
N ILE A 275 -13.67 12.54 -0.55
CA ILE A 275 -12.52 12.37 -1.43
C ILE A 275 -11.47 11.50 -0.73
N ASN A 276 -11.03 10.44 -1.41
CA ASN A 276 -10.03 9.50 -0.93
C ASN A 276 -8.77 9.54 -1.82
N PRO A 277 -7.62 10.06 -1.34
CA PRO A 277 -6.33 9.91 -2.01
C PRO A 277 -5.77 8.48 -1.82
N GLY A 278 -6.46 7.51 -2.41
CA GLY A 278 -6.17 6.08 -2.22
C GLY A 278 -4.91 5.62 -2.93
N THR A 279 -4.64 6.10 -4.16
CA THR A 279 -3.41 5.71 -4.86
C THR A 279 -2.16 6.21 -4.13
N THR A 280 -2.23 7.39 -3.52
CA THR A 280 -1.13 7.94 -2.72
C THR A 280 -0.88 7.10 -1.46
N ALA A 281 -1.93 6.53 -0.86
CA ALA A 281 -1.78 5.57 0.23
C ALA A 281 -1.18 4.24 -0.22
N ASP A 282 -1.58 3.71 -1.38
CA ASP A 282 -0.97 2.50 -1.94
C ASP A 282 0.55 2.66 -2.13
N LEU A 283 0.97 3.83 -2.66
CA LEU A 283 2.38 4.18 -2.79
C LEU A 283 3.07 4.33 -1.44
N CYS A 284 2.37 4.85 -0.42
CA CYS A 284 2.89 4.95 0.94
C CYS A 284 3.16 3.57 1.56
N ALA A 285 2.25 2.61 1.39
CA ALA A 285 2.47 1.22 1.79
C ALA A 285 3.68 0.61 1.05
N ALA A 286 3.82 0.84 -0.25
CA ALA A 286 4.95 0.35 -1.02
C ALA A 286 6.29 0.99 -0.58
N ALA A 287 6.32 2.29 -0.28
CA ALA A 287 7.50 2.95 0.26
C ALA A 287 7.87 2.41 1.65
N LEU A 288 6.89 2.23 2.54
CA LEU A 288 7.11 1.62 3.85
C LEU A 288 7.62 0.18 3.74
N TYR A 289 7.14 -0.59 2.76
CA TYR A 289 7.65 -1.94 2.49
C TYR A 289 9.14 -1.91 2.14
N ILE A 290 9.57 -1.02 1.25
CA ILE A 290 10.99 -0.85 0.88
C ILE A 290 11.82 -0.54 2.15
N LEU A 291 11.39 0.45 2.93
CA LEU A 291 12.13 0.88 4.12
C LEU A 291 12.20 -0.21 5.21
N LEU A 292 11.11 -0.96 5.43
CA LEU A 292 11.07 -2.07 6.37
C LEU A 292 11.98 -3.22 5.93
N ARG A 293 11.94 -3.57 4.64
CA ARG A 293 12.75 -4.65 4.06
C ARG A 293 14.24 -4.35 4.16
N ASP A 294 14.60 -3.09 3.92
CA ASP A 294 15.99 -2.62 3.96
C ASP A 294 16.48 -2.35 5.39
N GLY A 295 15.62 -2.49 6.41
CA GLY A 295 15.97 -2.20 7.80
C GLY A 295 16.27 -0.71 8.05
N ARG A 296 15.67 0.19 7.23
CA ARG A 296 15.89 1.64 7.28
C ARG A 296 14.93 2.37 8.23
N LEU A 297 13.92 1.68 8.77
CA LEU A 297 13.05 2.22 9.83
C LEU A 297 13.53 1.80 11.22
N PRO A 298 13.33 2.64 12.26
CA PRO A 298 13.73 2.31 13.63
C PRO A 298 13.02 1.05 14.17
N THR A 299 13.80 0.14 14.78
CA THR A 299 13.33 -1.16 15.33
C THR A 299 12.43 -1.04 16.57
N SER A 300 12.39 0.11 17.22
CA SER A 300 11.49 0.36 18.37
C SER A 300 10.01 0.41 17.97
N VAL A 301 9.71 0.57 16.68
CA VAL A 301 8.35 0.81 16.16
C VAL A 301 7.66 -0.47 15.68
N THR A 302 8.39 -1.57 15.57
CA THR A 302 7.93 -2.84 14.99
C THR A 302 7.45 -3.86 16.04
N ARG A 303 7.25 -3.43 17.30
CA ARG A 303 6.71 -4.32 18.35
C ARG A 303 5.21 -4.53 18.13
N TRP A 304 4.87 -5.67 17.55
CA TRP A 304 3.60 -6.34 17.82
C TRP A 304 3.53 -6.63 19.32
N THR A 305 2.75 -5.88 20.09
CA THR A 305 2.31 -6.37 21.41
C THR A 305 1.33 -7.50 21.15
N VAL A 306 1.84 -8.71 20.99
CA VAL A 306 1.04 -9.93 21.09
C VAL A 306 0.53 -9.98 22.52
N GLY A 307 -0.79 -10.07 22.68
CA GLY A 307 -1.44 -10.07 23.98
C GLY A 307 -0.85 -11.11 24.95
N ALA A 308 -0.62 -10.64 26.18
CA ALA A 308 -0.46 -11.37 27.43
C ALA A 308 0.50 -12.59 27.48
N GLY A 309 1.65 -12.37 28.12
CA GLY A 309 2.23 -13.39 29.00
C GLY A 309 3.37 -14.23 28.43
N ARG A 310 4.50 -13.61 28.07
CA ARG A 310 5.88 -14.12 28.29
C ARG A 310 6.90 -13.08 27.84
N SER A 311 7.98 -12.94 28.63
CA SER A 311 9.02 -11.92 28.46
C SER A 311 9.58 -11.84 27.02
N PRO A 312 9.94 -10.63 26.56
CA PRO A 312 10.47 -10.44 25.22
C PRO A 312 11.89 -11.02 25.11
N ALA A 313 12.09 -11.94 24.16
CA ALA A 313 13.43 -12.24 23.67
C ALA A 313 13.89 -11.01 22.85
N VAL A 314 14.98 -10.38 23.30
CA VAL A 314 15.68 -9.33 22.56
C VAL A 314 16.34 -9.98 21.36
N ILE A 315 15.98 -9.57 20.15
CA ILE A 315 16.71 -9.94 18.92
C ILE A 315 17.62 -8.75 18.61
N ASP A 316 18.91 -8.92 18.91
CA ASP A 316 19.96 -8.00 18.47
C ASP A 316 20.28 -8.27 16.99
N PHE A 317 20.25 -7.21 16.18
CA PHE A 317 20.84 -7.24 14.84
C PHE A 317 22.34 -6.96 14.96
N PRO A 318 23.21 -7.68 14.22
CA PRO A 318 24.64 -7.44 14.26
C PRO A 318 24.94 -6.04 13.73
N THR A 319 25.45 -5.17 14.59
CA THR A 319 26.08 -3.92 14.18
C THR A 319 27.33 -4.25 13.39
N THR A 320 27.32 -4.00 12.08
CA THR A 320 28.55 -3.95 11.28
C THR A 320 29.37 -2.76 11.75
N ARG A 321 30.45 -3.02 12.49
CA ARG A 321 31.59 -2.10 12.64
C ARG A 321 32.77 -2.69 11.87
N GLY A 322 33.37 -1.86 11.00
CA GLY A 322 34.73 -2.04 10.47
C GLY A 322 34.84 -3.01 9.31
#